data_AF-A0A0J0YUI1-F1
#
_entry.id   AF-A0A0J0YUI1-F1
#
_cell.length_a   1.000
_cell.length_b   1.000
_cell.length_c   1.000
_cell.angle_alpha   90.00
_cell.angle_beta   90.00
_cell.angle_gamma   90.00
#
_symmetry.space_group_name_H-M   'P 1'
#
loop_
_entity.id
_entity.type
_entity.pdbx_description
1 polymer ?
#
loop_
_entity_poly.entity_id
_entity_poly.type
_entity_poly.pdbx_seq_one_letter_code
_entity_poly.pdbx_strand_id
1 'polypeptide(L)'
;MATYAELQAQIKKLQEQADALKKAERKAVIAEIKEKIAAYGLTAEQLGLAPSKRAKRESTVMYQKGDLTWSGSSRGRKPAWVSEVIEAGEDIEKYRVN
;
A
#
# COMPACT_ATOMS: atom_id res chain seq x y z
N MET A 1 -19.52 36.39 26.64
CA MET A 1 -18.63 35.91 25.56
C MET A 1 -18.62 34.40 25.61
N ALA A 2 -18.64 33.72 24.46
CA ALA A 2 -18.50 32.27 24.43
C ALA A 2 -17.13 31.86 25.02
N THR A 3 -17.12 30.82 25.82
CA THR A 3 -15.89 30.27 26.39
C THR A 3 -15.10 29.51 25.32
N TYR A 4 -13.80 29.36 25.53
CA TYR A 4 -12.94 28.60 24.63
C TYR A 4 -13.45 27.15 24.40
N ALA A 5 -13.98 26.51 25.45
CA ALA A 5 -14.53 25.16 25.38
C ALA A 5 -15.80 25.09 24.51
N GLU A 6 -16.69 26.08 24.61
CA GLU A 6 -17.90 26.16 23.77
C GLU A 6 -17.55 26.39 22.30
N LEU A 7 -16.56 27.23 22.01
CA LEU A 7 -16.06 27.45 20.65
C LEU A 7 -15.45 26.17 20.07
N GLN A 8 -14.65 25.43 20.85
CA GLN A 8 -14.10 24.14 20.41
C GLN A 8 -15.20 23.11 20.11
N ALA A 9 -16.25 23.04 20.95
CA ALA A 9 -17.37 22.12 20.72
C ALA A 9 -18.13 22.46 19.42
N GLN A 10 -18.31 23.75 19.12
CA GLN A 10 -18.91 24.19 17.86
C GLN A 10 -18.04 23.86 16.64
N ILE A 11 -16.72 24.06 16.73
CA ILE A 11 -15.79 23.70 15.64
C ILE A 11 -15.87 22.20 15.34
N LYS A 12 -15.86 21.36 16.37
CA LYS A 12 -15.97 19.91 16.20
C LYS A 12 -17.29 19.52 15.50
N LYS A 13 -18.41 20.12 15.92
CA LYS A 13 -19.72 19.89 15.31
C LYS A 13 -19.74 20.33 13.83
N LEU A 14 -19.17 21.48 13.52
CA LEU A 14 -19.07 21.98 12.14
C LEU A 14 -18.17 21.09 11.27
N GLN A 15 -17.08 20.55 11.82
CA GLN A 15 -16.22 19.60 11.12
C GLN A 15 -16.95 18.30 10.80
N GLU A 16 -17.70 17.74 11.76
CA GLU A 16 -18.51 16.54 11.54
C GLU A 16 -19.58 16.78 10.45
N GLN A 17 -20.21 17.95 10.44
CA GLN A 17 -21.17 18.34 9.41
C GLN A 17 -20.50 18.49 8.03
N ALA A 18 -19.33 19.12 7.96
CA ALA A 18 -18.58 19.28 6.72
C ALA A 18 -18.15 17.91 6.14
N ASP A 19 -17.69 17.00 6.99
CA ASP A 19 -17.33 15.65 6.58
C ASP A 19 -18.54 14.84 6.11
N ALA A 20 -19.69 14.98 6.77
CA ALA A 20 -20.93 14.34 6.34
C ALA A 20 -21.37 14.84 4.95
N LEU A 21 -21.33 16.17 4.73
CA LEU A 21 -21.65 16.78 3.44
C LEU A 21 -20.69 16.28 2.35
N LYS A 22 -19.38 16.32 2.61
CA LYS A 22 -18.34 15.85 1.68
C LYS A 22 -18.50 14.38 1.31
N LYS A 23 -18.96 13.53 2.25
CA LYS A 23 -19.27 12.12 1.98
C LYS A 23 -20.50 11.98 1.09
N ALA A 24 -21.54 12.77 1.32
CA ALA A 24 -22.76 12.76 0.49
C ALA A 24 -22.47 13.24 -0.94
N GLU A 25 -21.79 14.38 -1.09
CA GLU A 25 -21.36 14.91 -2.39
C GLU A 25 -20.48 13.91 -3.13
N ARG A 26 -19.49 13.32 -2.45
CA ARG A 26 -18.63 12.30 -3.05
C ARG A 26 -19.42 11.11 -3.58
N LYS A 27 -20.43 10.64 -2.85
CA LYS A 27 -21.29 9.53 -3.32
C LYS A 27 -22.07 9.91 -4.58
N ALA A 28 -22.64 11.12 -4.62
CA ALA A 28 -23.35 11.62 -5.78
C ALA A 28 -22.44 11.73 -7.01
N VAL A 29 -21.25 12.33 -6.85
CA VAL A 29 -20.25 12.45 -7.91
C VAL A 29 -19.77 11.08 -8.41
N ILE A 30 -19.56 10.12 -7.50
CA ILE A 30 -19.20 8.75 -7.90
C ILE A 30 -20.30 8.11 -8.75
N ALA A 31 -21.58 8.31 -8.40
CA ALA A 31 -22.70 7.77 -9.17
C ALA A 31 -22.72 8.38 -10.59
N GLU A 32 -22.62 9.70 -10.69
CA GLU A 32 -22.57 10.41 -11.98
C GLU A 32 -21.39 9.95 -12.86
N ILE A 33 -20.21 9.80 -12.27
CA ILE A 33 -19.02 9.32 -12.99
C ILE A 33 -19.23 7.87 -13.47
N LYS A 34 -19.84 7.01 -12.65
CA LYS A 34 -20.13 5.63 -13.05
C LYS A 34 -21.10 5.56 -14.22
N GLU A 35 -22.12 6.41 -14.24
CA GLU A 35 -23.05 6.51 -15.37
C GLU A 35 -22.33 6.96 -16.64
N LYS A 36 -21.46 7.97 -16.55
CA LYS A 36 -20.65 8.41 -17.70
C LYS A 36 -19.69 7.31 -18.18
N ILE A 37 -19.04 6.59 -17.26
CA ILE A 37 -18.19 5.44 -17.60
C ILE A 37 -18.98 4.39 -18.39
N ALA A 38 -20.19 4.06 -17.94
CA ALA A 38 -21.05 3.08 -18.61
C ALA A 38 -21.56 3.59 -19.97
N ALA A 39 -22.01 4.85 -20.06
CA ALA A 39 -22.56 5.44 -21.28
C ALA A 39 -21.54 5.53 -22.42
N TYR A 40 -20.29 5.85 -22.10
CA TYR A 40 -19.21 6.01 -23.08
C TYR A 40 -18.31 4.77 -23.19
N GLY A 41 -18.60 3.70 -22.44
CA GLY A 41 -17.77 2.48 -22.43
C GLY A 41 -16.32 2.72 -22.02
N LEU A 42 -16.08 3.68 -21.11
CA LEU A 42 -14.73 4.07 -20.71
C LEU A 42 -14.08 2.99 -19.84
N THR A 43 -12.79 2.75 -20.08
CA THR A 43 -12.01 1.83 -19.24
C THR A 43 -11.15 2.59 -18.23
N ALA A 44 -10.77 1.92 -17.13
CA ALA A 44 -9.84 2.49 -16.15
C ALA A 44 -8.48 2.88 -16.78
N GLU A 45 -8.08 2.20 -17.86
CA GLU A 45 -6.85 2.49 -18.61
C GLU A 45 -6.95 3.83 -19.34
N GLN A 46 -8.07 4.10 -20.02
CA GLN A 46 -8.32 5.37 -20.71
C GLN A 46 -8.41 6.56 -19.74
N LEU A 47 -8.87 6.31 -18.51
CA LEU A 47 -8.93 7.30 -17.44
C LEU A 47 -7.59 7.47 -16.70
N GLY A 48 -6.55 6.70 -17.04
CA GLY A 48 -5.27 6.70 -16.30
C GLY A 48 -5.39 6.21 -14.86
N LEU A 49 -6.49 5.52 -14.52
CA LEU A 49 -6.79 4.99 -13.18
C LEU A 49 -6.38 3.52 -13.04
N ALA A 50 -5.98 2.86 -14.13
CA ALA A 50 -5.51 1.49 -14.07
C ALA A 50 -4.24 1.40 -13.21
N PRO A 51 -4.15 0.44 -12.28
CA PRO A 51 -2.94 0.24 -11.51
C PRO A 51 -1.80 -0.11 -12.46
N SER A 52 -0.73 0.71 -12.44
CA SER A 52 0.50 0.37 -13.14
C SER A 52 0.99 -0.96 -12.56
N LYS A 53 0.92 -2.04 -13.35
CA LYS A 53 1.57 -3.31 -13.04
C LYS A 53 3.07 -3.03 -13.04
N ARG A 54 3.60 -2.62 -11.88
CA ARG A 54 5.05 -2.59 -11.67
C ARG A 54 5.54 -3.99 -11.99
N ALA A 55 6.36 -4.10 -13.03
CA ALA A 55 7.00 -5.36 -13.37
C ALA A 55 7.65 -5.91 -12.10
N LYS A 56 7.23 -7.11 -11.70
CA LYS A 56 7.87 -7.84 -10.61
C LYS A 56 9.29 -8.09 -11.10
N ARG A 57 10.26 -7.32 -10.58
CA ARG A 57 11.68 -7.58 -10.88
C ARG A 57 11.95 -9.00 -10.39
N GLU A 58 12.33 -9.87 -11.32
CA GLU A 58 12.84 -11.19 -10.97
C GLU A 58 13.99 -10.98 -9.97
N SER A 59 13.84 -11.57 -8.80
CA SER A 59 14.85 -11.48 -7.76
C SER A 59 15.93 -12.49 -8.08
N THR A 60 17.13 -12.02 -8.45
CA THR A 60 18.31 -12.88 -8.57
C THR A 60 18.50 -13.64 -7.27
N VAL A 61 18.57 -14.97 -7.33
CA VAL A 61 18.89 -15.81 -6.18
C VAL A 61 20.38 -15.62 -5.87
N MET A 62 20.70 -15.13 -4.67
CA MET A 62 22.08 -14.89 -4.22
C MET A 62 22.56 -15.96 -3.25
N TYR A 63 21.67 -16.51 -2.44
CA TYR A 63 21.98 -17.55 -1.45
C TYR A 63 20.97 -18.69 -1.53
N GLN A 64 21.42 -19.93 -1.36
CA GLN A 64 20.61 -21.15 -1.42
C GLN A 64 21.03 -22.16 -0.34
N LYS A 65 20.04 -22.68 0.40
CA LYS A 65 20.19 -23.77 1.37
C LYS A 65 19.17 -24.86 1.06
N GLY A 66 19.58 -25.88 0.28
CA GLY A 66 18.66 -26.88 -0.27
C GLY A 66 17.64 -26.24 -1.24
N ASP A 67 16.35 -26.43 -0.98
CA ASP A 67 15.26 -25.82 -1.76
C ASP A 67 14.95 -24.36 -1.34
N LEU A 68 15.60 -23.85 -0.31
CA LEU A 68 15.39 -22.49 0.19
C LEU A 68 16.32 -21.50 -0.51
N THR A 69 15.76 -20.51 -1.19
CA THR A 69 16.52 -19.46 -1.90
C THR A 69 16.29 -18.08 -1.29
N TRP A 70 17.31 -17.22 -1.30
CA TRP A 70 17.23 -15.83 -0.87
C TRP A 70 18.01 -14.92 -1.80
N SER A 71 17.44 -13.77 -2.16
CA SER A 71 18.02 -12.82 -3.11
C SER A 71 19.04 -11.86 -2.50
N GLY A 72 19.37 -12.00 -1.21
CA GLY A 72 20.26 -11.08 -0.50
C GLY A 72 19.74 -9.65 -0.40
N SER A 73 18.49 -9.39 -0.80
CA SER A 73 17.94 -8.04 -0.81
C SER A 73 17.75 -7.53 0.61
N SER A 74 18.42 -6.43 0.95
CA SER A 74 18.29 -5.68 2.20
C SER A 74 16.93 -4.98 2.37
N ARG A 75 16.02 -5.08 1.40
CA ARG A 75 14.66 -4.55 1.48
C ARG A 75 13.69 -5.62 1.98
N GLY A 76 13.68 -5.85 3.30
CA GLY A 76 12.66 -6.67 3.96
C GLY A 76 13.19 -7.62 5.04
N ARG A 77 12.28 -8.39 5.65
CA ARG A 77 12.60 -9.38 6.67
C ARG A 77 13.43 -10.52 6.05
N LYS A 78 14.59 -10.80 6.62
CA LYS A 78 15.40 -11.99 6.26
C LYS A 78 14.58 -13.28 6.48
N PRO A 79 14.74 -14.30 5.61
CA PRO A 79 14.14 -15.61 5.83
C PRO A 79 14.55 -16.23 7.18
N ALA A 80 13.73 -17.16 7.70
CA ALA A 80 14.00 -17.82 8.98
C ALA A 80 15.36 -18.54 8.96
N TRP A 81 15.63 -19.33 7.92
CA TRP A 81 16.89 -20.06 7.77
C TRP A 81 18.13 -19.15 7.72
N VAL A 82 18.02 -17.95 7.16
CA VAL A 82 19.10 -16.95 7.16
C VAL A 82 19.35 -16.43 8.57
N SER A 83 18.27 -16.21 9.34
CA SER A 83 18.38 -15.80 10.73
C SER A 83 19.02 -16.89 11.58
N GLU A 84 18.59 -18.14 11.40
CA GLU A 84 19.14 -19.31 12.10
C GLU A 84 20.62 -19.51 11.82
N VAL A 85 21.07 -19.37 10.56
CA VAL A 85 22.50 -19.46 10.19
C VAL A 85 23.31 -18.38 10.91
N ILE A 86 22.82 -17.14 10.92
CA ILE A 86 23.50 -16.02 11.61
C ILE A 86 23.50 -16.23 13.13
N GLU A 87 22.39 -16.68 13.72
CA GLU A 87 22.26 -16.94 15.16
C GLU A 87 23.10 -18.13 15.62
N ALA A 88 23.26 -19.14 14.77
CA ALA A 88 24.17 -20.26 14.99
C ALA A 88 25.66 -19.86 14.88
N GLY A 89 25.97 -18.61 14.52
CA GLY A 89 27.35 -18.13 14.32
C GLY A 89 28.00 -18.66 13.03
N GLU A 90 27.19 -19.18 12.10
CA GLU A 90 27.67 -19.64 10.80
C GLU A 90 27.74 -18.48 9.79
N ASP A 91 28.72 -18.56 8.88
CA ASP A 91 28.85 -17.60 7.79
C ASP A 91 27.86 -17.92 6.66
N ILE A 92 26.97 -16.97 6.36
CA ILE A 92 25.98 -17.08 5.30
C ILE A 92 26.59 -17.12 3.90
N GLU A 93 27.82 -16.59 3.72
CA GLU A 93 28.50 -16.63 2.43
C GLU A 93 28.78 -18.06 1.94
N LYS A 94 28.78 -19.05 2.84
CA LYS A 94 28.86 -20.48 2.47
C LYS A 94 27.68 -20.95 1.60
N TYR A 95 26.54 -20.29 1.73
CA TYR A 95 25.32 -20.62 1.00
C TYR A 95 25.17 -19.76 -0.26
N ARG A 96 26.18 -18.97 -0.63
CA ARG A 96 26.12 -18.11 -1.81
C ARG A 96 26.15 -18.92 -3.11
N VAL A 97 25.25 -18.59 -4.03
CA VAL A 97 25.21 -19.18 -5.37
C VAL A 97 26.22 -18.43 -6.25
N ASN A 98 27.10 -19.17 -6.93
CA ASN A 98 28.08 -18.64 -7.89
C ASN A 98 27.50 -18.53 -9.30
#